data_AF-A0A924RRV7-F1
#
_entry.id   AF-A0A924RRV7-F1
#
_cell.length_a   1.000
_cell.length_b   1.000
_cell.length_c   1.000
_cell.angle_alpha   90.00
_cell.angle_beta   90.00
_cell.angle_gamma   90.00
#
_symmetry.space_group_name_H-M   'P 1'
#
loop_
_entity.id
_entity.type
_entity.pdbx_description
1 polymer ?
#
loop_
_entity_poly.entity_id
_entity_poly.type
_entity_poly.pdbx_seq_one_letter_code
_entity_poly.pdbx_strand_id
1 'polypeptide(L)' 'LGMVDLPSALQHIRAGKLIAIAVTSPQRLSQLPDVPTVSESGLTGYDATGWFGIVVPTDTPQAIFNRLEFRDHSCAER' A
#
# COMPACT_ATOMS: atom_id res chain seq x y z
N LEU A 1 14.85 -13.11 -3.79
CA LEU A 1 14.12 -12.54 -2.63
C LEU A 1 14.21 -11.03 -2.74
N GLY A 2 13.09 -10.33 -2.89
CA GLY A 2 13.06 -8.88 -3.03
C GLY A 2 11.72 -8.32 -2.54
N MET A 3 11.70 -7.07 -2.09
CA MET A 3 10.48 -6.37 -1.71
C MET A 3 9.85 -5.72 -2.94
N VAL A 4 8.54 -5.92 -3.11
CA VAL A 4 7.74 -5.40 -4.22
C VAL A 4 6.46 -4.78 -3.66
N ASP A 5 5.92 -3.78 -4.34
CA ASP A 5 4.63 -3.21 -3.98
C ASP A 5 3.50 -4.21 -4.24
N LEU A 6 2.51 -4.23 -3.36
CA LEU A 6 1.39 -5.16 -3.46
C LEU A 6 0.62 -5.03 -4.79
N PRO A 7 0.29 -3.83 -5.29
CA PRO A 7 -0.46 -3.68 -6.55
C PRO A 7 0.23 -4.33 -7.75
N SER A 8 1.54 -4.20 -7.89
CA SER A 8 2.29 -4.83 -8.99
C SER A 8 2.43 -6.35 -8.82
N ALA A 9 2.54 -6.83 -7.59
CA ALA A 9 2.78 -8.24 -7.28
C ALA A 9 1.51 -9.09 -7.26
N LEU A 10 0.35 -8.51 -6.94
CA LEU A 10 -0.89 -9.24 -6.64
C LEU A 10 -1.31 -10.21 -7.75
N GLN A 11 -1.24 -9.79 -9.01
CA GLN A 11 -1.61 -10.65 -10.15
C GLN A 11 -0.64 -11.82 -10.31
N HIS A 12 0.64 -11.60 -10.06
CA HIS A 12 1.67 -12.63 -10.16
C HIS A 12 1.60 -13.64 -9.02
N ILE A 13 1.22 -13.19 -7.81
CA ILE A 13 0.95 -14.06 -6.65
C ILE A 13 -0.27 -14.93 -6.93
N ARG A 14 -1.36 -14.33 -7.44
CA ARG A 14 -2.57 -15.08 -7.82
C ARG A 14 -2.33 -16.07 -8.97
N ALA A 15 -1.44 -15.72 -9.90
CA ALA A 15 -1.02 -16.60 -10.99
C ALA A 15 -0.01 -17.69 -10.56
N GLY A 16 0.39 -17.75 -9.28
CA GLY A 16 1.36 -18.72 -8.75
C GLY A 16 2.80 -18.53 -9.25
N LYS A 17 3.09 -17.39 -9.91
CA LYS A 17 4.43 -17.06 -10.43
C LYS A 17 5.34 -16.46 -9.36
N LEU A 18 4.74 -15.88 -8.31
CA LEU A 18 5.43 -15.32 -7.16
C LEU A 18 4.89 -15.93 -5.87
N ILE A 19 5.78 -16.20 -4.93
CA ILE A 19 5.43 -16.66 -3.58
C ILE A 19 5.61 -15.47 -2.65
N ALA A 20 4.51 -15.03 -2.02
CA ALA A 20 4.54 -14.01 -0.99
C ALA A 20 4.97 -14.66 0.33
N ILE A 21 6.08 -14.19 0.91
CA ILE A 21 6.68 -14.77 2.12
C ILE A 21 6.23 -14.02 3.37
N ALA A 22 6.21 -12.68 3.31
CA ALA A 22 5.73 -11.83 4.38
C ALA A 22 5.19 -10.51 3.83
N VAL A 23 4.25 -9.90 4.55
CA VAL A 23 3.77 -8.53 4.28
C VAL A 23 4.45 -7.55 5.23
N THR A 24 4.82 -6.37 4.73
CA THR A 24 5.52 -5.34 5.50
C THR A 24 4.59 -4.45 6.33
N SER A 25 3.28 -4.59 6.15
CA SER A 25 2.26 -3.91 6.95
C SER A 25 2.19 -4.49 8.36
N PRO A 26 1.76 -3.70 9.36
CA PRO A 26 1.65 -4.14 10.74
C PRO A 26 0.57 -5.23 10.92
N GLN A 27 -0.41 -5.29 10.02
CA GLN A 27 -1.47 -6.28 9.97
C GLN A 27 -1.48 -7.03 8.64
N ARG A 28 -2.07 -8.22 8.63
CA ARG A 28 -2.26 -9.00 7.40
C ARG A 28 -3.19 -8.27 6.44
N LEU A 29 -2.90 -8.41 5.15
CA LEU A 29 -3.69 -7.79 4.10
C LEU A 29 -4.92 -8.65 3.80
N SER A 30 -6.09 -8.04 3.64
CA SER A 30 -7.33 -8.76 3.29
C SER A 30 -7.23 -9.53 1.97
N GLN A 31 -6.37 -9.06 1.06
CA GLN A 31 -6.08 -9.70 -0.22
C GLN A 31 -5.15 -10.91 -0.12
N LEU A 32 -4.42 -11.05 0.99
CA LEU A 32 -3.44 -12.12 1.27
C LEU A 32 -3.54 -12.57 2.74
N PRO A 33 -4.66 -13.18 3.15
CA PRO A 33 -4.89 -13.55 4.55
C PRO A 33 -3.92 -14.64 5.05
N ASP A 34 -3.44 -15.50 4.15
CA ASP A 34 -2.56 -16.62 4.49
C ASP A 34 -1.10 -16.18 4.73
N VAL A 35 -0.71 -15.00 4.23
CA VAL A 35 0.68 -14.51 4.30
C VAL A 35 0.90 -13.80 5.65
N PRO A 36 1.92 -14.19 6.44
CA PRO A 36 2.22 -13.56 7.72
C PRO A 36 2.79 -12.16 7.55
N THR A 37 2.73 -11.35 8.61
CA THR A 37 3.44 -10.07 8.62
C THR A 37 4.92 -10.27 8.96
N VAL A 38 5.75 -9.30 8.58
CA VAL A 38 7.16 -9.26 9.01
C VAL A 38 7.23 -9.13 10.55
N SER A 39 6.27 -8.43 11.15
CA SER A 39 6.12 -8.33 12.60
C SER A 39 5.86 -9.69 13.28
N GLU A 40 5.03 -10.55 12.68
CA GLU A 40 4.79 -11.92 13.16
C GLU A 40 6.00 -12.84 12.97
N SER A 41 6.90 -12.50 12.03
CA SER A 41 8.05 -13.32 11.64
C SER A 41 9.31 -13.07 12.49
N GLY A 42 9.21 -12.27 13.55
CA GLY A 42 10.29 -12.03 14.53
C GLY A 42 10.81 -10.61 14.61
N LEU A 43 10.25 -9.67 13.82
CA LEU A 43 10.60 -8.25 13.86
C LEU A 43 9.44 -7.43 14.43
N THR A 44 9.19 -7.57 15.73
CA THR A 44 8.10 -6.88 16.42
C THR A 44 8.14 -5.36 16.22
N GLY A 45 7.03 -4.78 15.77
CA GLY A 45 6.92 -3.33 15.51
C GLY A 45 7.43 -2.91 14.12
N TYR A 46 7.72 -3.87 13.25
CA TYR A 46 8.10 -3.58 11.87
C TYR A 46 6.88 -3.12 11.06
N ASP A 47 6.96 -1.89 10.58
CA ASP A 47 6.03 -1.29 9.63
C ASP A 47 6.84 -0.59 8.53
N ALA A 48 6.71 -1.10 7.31
CA ALA A 48 7.22 -0.45 6.11
C ALA A 48 6.09 -0.31 5.09
N THR A 49 4.97 0.25 5.53
CA THR A 49 3.84 0.56 4.67
C THR A 49 4.18 1.74 3.77
N GLY A 50 4.22 1.49 2.47
CA GLY A 50 4.35 2.54 1.46
C GLY A 50 3.01 3.27 1.28
N TRP A 51 3.04 4.59 1.36
CA TRP A 51 1.90 5.44 1.03
C TRP A 51 2.18 6.18 -0.27
N PHE A 52 1.11 6.50 -0.99
CA PHE A 52 1.15 7.35 -2.17
C PHE A 52 0.38 8.63 -1.88
N GLY A 53 0.85 9.76 -2.38
CA GLY A 53 0.18 11.04 -2.23
C GLY A 53 0.42 11.93 -3.45
N ILE A 54 -0.43 12.94 -3.58
CA ILE A 54 -0.35 13.93 -4.65
C ILE A 54 0.36 15.18 -4.11
N VAL A 55 1.42 15.62 -4.81
CA VAL A 55 2.16 16.85 -4.48
C VAL A 55 1.80 17.92 -5.50
N VAL A 56 1.51 19.13 -5.03
CA VAL A 56 1.21 20.28 -5.89
C VAL A 56 2.15 21.45 -5.58
N PRO A 57 2.43 22.35 -6.55
CA PRO A 57 3.21 23.57 -6.31
C PRO A 57 2.57 24.48 -5.26
N THR A 58 3.38 25.24 -4.52
CA THR A 58 2.91 26.16 -3.46
C THR A 58 1.89 27.19 -3.97
N ASP A 59 2.03 27.68 -5.20
CA ASP A 59 1.13 28.67 -5.79
C ASP A 59 -0.16 28.07 -6.38
N THR A 60 -0.48 26.80 -6.09
CA THR A 60 -1.73 26.19 -6.54
C THR A 60 -2.92 26.90 -5.87
N PRO A 61 -3.84 27.51 -6.64
CA PRO A 61 -5.01 28.16 -6.07
C PRO A 61 -5.83 27.19 -5.19
N GLN A 62 -6.25 27.66 -4.02
CA GLN A 62 -6.99 26.86 -3.02
C GLN A 62 -8.24 26.18 -3.60
N ALA A 63 -8.92 26.80 -4.57
CA ALA A 63 -10.06 26.18 -5.24
C ALA A 63 -9.71 24.88 -6.00
N ILE A 64 -8.49 24.79 -6.54
CA ILE A 64 -7.99 23.60 -7.24
C ILE A 64 -7.55 22.56 -6.21
N PHE A 65 -6.86 22.99 -5.15
CA PHE A 65 -6.46 22.12 -4.05
C PHE A 65 -7.67 21.41 -3.41
N ASN A 66 -8.71 22.18 -3.03
CA ASN A 66 -9.93 21.62 -2.44
C ASN A 66 -10.64 20.64 -3.37
N ARG A 67 -10.59 20.87 -4.68
CA ARG A 67 -11.15 19.94 -5.67
C ARG A 67 -10.32 18.67 -5.81
N LEU A 68 -9.00 18.75 -5.67
CA LEU A 68 -8.10 17.60 -5.68
C LEU A 68 -8.29 16.75 -4.43
N GLU A 69 -8.25 17.38 -3.25
CA GLU A 69 -8.45 16.71 -1.95
C GLU A 69 -9.82 16.03 -1.86
N PHE A 70 -10.90 16.74 -2.23
CA PHE A 70 -12.25 16.18 -2.23
C PHE A 70 -12.37 14.96 -3.16
N ARG A 71 -11.71 14.98 -4.33
CA ARG A 71 -11.75 13.86 -5.26
C ARG A 71 -10.87 12.70 -4.81
N ASP A 72 -9.73 12.97 -4.20
CA ASP A 72 -8.79 11.94 -3.75
C ASP A 72 -9.38 11.09 -2.62
N HIS A 73 -10.04 11.73 -1.64
CA HIS A 73 -10.77 11.02 -0.58
C HIS A 73 -11.84 10.08 -1.13
N SER A 74 -12.57 10.48 -2.18
CA SER A 74 -13.61 9.63 -2.78
C SER A 74 -13.09 8.35 -3.46
N CYS A 75 -11.80 8.31 -3.83
CA CYS A 75 -11.15 7.17 -4.46
C CYS A 75 -10.42 6.26 -3.45
N ALA A 76 -10.02 6.79 -2.29
CA ALA A 76 -9.27 6.04 -1.28
C ALA A 76 -10.14 5.00 -0.52
N GLU A 77 -11.46 5.14 -0.53
CA GLU A 77 -12.40 4.30 0.21
C GLU A 77 -13.12 3.24 -0.66
N ARG A 78 -12.64 2.99 -1.88
CA ARG A 78 -13.15 1.95 -2.80
C ARG A 78 -12.11 0.87 -3.08
#